data_AF-A0A3B8I398-F1
#
_entry.id   AF-A0A3B8I398-F1
#
_cell.length_a   1.000
_cell.length_b   1.000
_cell.length_c   1.000
_cell.angle_alpha   90.00
_cell.angle_beta   90.00
_cell.angle_gamma   90.00
#
_symmetry.space_group_name_H-M   'P 1'
#
loop_
_entity.id
_entity.type
_entity.pdbx_description
1 polymer ?
#
loop_
_entity_poly.entity_id
_entity_poly.type
_entity_poly.pdbx_seq_one_letter_code
_entity_poly.pdbx_strand_id
1 'polypeptide(L)'
;MSTKQPTLRARFGYILLWSVISAAFIGPGTVTDAAAAGASYGTALAWALVFSTIGCFVLQEAAARLSIIGGLSLGQALNQGRFGVVGAVVFGCIAYEAGNLLGAYAGIALVVDLPRWVVLLVLGFAGVS
;
A
#
# COMPACT_ATOMS: atom_id res chain seq x y z
N MET A 1 6.74 8.64 35.77
CA MET A 1 5.89 8.94 34.60
C MET A 1 4.75 7.93 34.57
N SER A 2 3.57 8.31 35.06
CA SER A 2 2.39 7.42 35.11
C SER A 2 1.70 7.44 33.76
N THR A 3 1.93 6.42 32.93
CA THR A 3 1.27 6.28 31.63
C THR A 3 -0.18 5.86 31.87
N LYS A 4 -1.12 6.81 31.76
CA LYS A 4 -2.55 6.48 31.76
C LYS A 4 -2.79 5.45 30.65
N GLN A 5 -3.27 4.26 31.02
CA GLN A 5 -3.64 3.25 30.03
C GLN A 5 -4.71 3.83 29.10
N PRO A 6 -4.57 3.63 27.77
CA PRO A 6 -5.56 4.14 26.83
C PRO A 6 -6.91 3.50 27.16
N THR A 7 -7.94 4.34 27.27
CA THR A 7 -9.32 3.90 27.48
C THR A 7 -9.73 2.96 26.34
N LEU A 8 -10.67 2.04 26.62
CA LEU A 8 -11.16 1.05 25.64
C LEU A 8 -11.59 1.71 24.30
N ARG A 9 -12.17 2.91 24.37
CA ARG A 9 -12.51 3.74 23.20
C ARG A 9 -11.29 4.23 22.43
N ALA A 10 -10.23 4.66 23.12
CA ALA A 10 -8.99 5.06 22.48
C ALA A 10 -8.29 3.88 21.80
N ARG A 11 -8.26 2.70 22.44
CA ARG A 11 -7.74 1.46 21.84
C ARG A 11 -8.46 1.10 20.55
N PHE A 12 -9.80 1.18 20.55
CA PHE A 12 -10.59 0.92 19.36
C PHE A 12 -10.31 1.93 18.24
N GLY A 13 -10.17 3.22 18.58
CA GLY A 13 -9.78 4.26 17.63
C GLY A 13 -8.42 3.99 16.98
N TYR A 14 -7.43 3.53 17.75
CA TYR A 14 -6.13 3.13 17.19
C TYR A 14 -6.26 1.94 16.25
N ILE A 15 -7.00 0.88 16.64
CA ILE A 15 -7.19 -0.29 15.78
C ILE A 15 -7.81 0.11 14.44
N LEU A 16 -8.87 0.92 14.47
CA LEU A 16 -9.51 1.44 13.26
C LEU A 16 -8.54 2.24 12.38
N LEU A 17 -7.78 3.16 12.99
CA LEU A 17 -6.79 3.95 12.27
C LEU A 17 -5.76 3.05 11.56
N TRP A 18 -5.18 2.08 12.29
CA TRP A 18 -4.21 1.16 11.71
C TRP A 18 -4.81 0.26 10.63
N SER A 19 -6.06 -0.19 10.79
CA SER A 19 -6.77 -0.96 9.78
C SER A 19 -7.04 -0.16 8.51
N VAL A 20 -7.44 1.11 8.62
CA VAL A 20 -7.67 1.99 7.47
C VAL A 20 -6.36 2.28 6.74
N ILE A 21 -5.27 2.52 7.48
CA ILE A 21 -3.94 2.70 6.89
C ILE A 21 -3.52 1.45 6.10
N SER A 22 -3.67 0.26 6.68
CA SER A 22 -3.36 -1.00 5.99
C SER A 22 -4.25 -1.22 4.75
N ALA A 23 -5.54 -0.90 4.84
CA ALA A 23 -6.48 -1.00 3.71
C ALA A 23 -6.12 -0.03 2.58
N ALA A 24 -5.60 1.15 2.89
CA ALA A 24 -5.17 2.13 1.89
C ALA A 24 -3.96 1.64 1.07
N PHE A 25 -3.12 0.75 1.61
CA PHE A 25 -1.97 0.19 0.89
C PHE A 25 -2.30 -1.09 0.11
N ILE A 26 -3.39 -1.80 0.47
CA ILE A 26 -3.85 -3.00 -0.24
C ILE A 26 -4.88 -2.58 -1.28
N GLY A 27 -4.44 -2.42 -2.53
CA GLY A 27 -5.31 -2.12 -3.65
C GLY A 27 -5.83 -3.36 -4.39
N PRO A 28 -6.79 -3.18 -5.30
CA PRO A 28 -7.28 -4.27 -6.16
C PRO A 28 -6.15 -4.90 -7.00
N GLY A 29 -5.14 -4.11 -7.38
CA GLY A 29 -3.85 -4.57 -7.93
C GLY A 29 -3.23 -5.72 -7.15
N THR A 30 -2.96 -5.46 -5.87
CA THR A 30 -2.33 -6.43 -4.97
C THR A 30 -3.16 -7.69 -4.78
N VAL A 31 -4.50 -7.55 -4.72
CA VAL A 31 -5.41 -8.70 -4.57
C VAL A 31 -5.43 -9.57 -5.82
N THR A 32 -5.52 -8.96 -7.01
CA THR A 32 -5.52 -9.71 -8.28
C THR A 32 -4.19 -10.41 -8.51
N ASP A 33 -3.06 -9.74 -8.25
CA ASP A 33 -1.74 -10.36 -8.40
C ASP A 33 -1.55 -11.53 -7.42
N ALA A 34 -1.98 -11.37 -6.16
CA ALA A 34 -1.92 -12.45 -5.18
C ALA A 34 -2.81 -13.64 -5.58
N ALA A 35 -4.01 -13.39 -6.12
CA ALA A 35 -4.91 -14.43 -6.60
C ALA A 35 -4.34 -15.16 -7.83
N ALA A 36 -3.79 -14.42 -8.80
CA ALA A 36 -3.16 -14.98 -10.00
C ALA A 36 -1.91 -15.81 -9.66
N ALA A 37 -1.07 -15.30 -8.76
CA ALA A 37 0.11 -15.99 -8.27
C ALA A 37 -0.27 -17.27 -7.51
N GLY A 38 -1.30 -17.22 -6.66
CA GLY A 38 -1.82 -18.38 -5.93
C GLY A 38 -2.42 -19.44 -6.86
N ALA A 39 -3.18 -19.02 -7.88
CA ALA A 39 -3.75 -19.94 -8.88
C ALA A 39 -2.66 -20.60 -9.74
N SER A 40 -1.58 -19.88 -10.05
CA SER A 40 -0.52 -20.36 -10.94
C SER A 40 0.56 -21.18 -10.23
N TYR A 41 0.91 -20.81 -9.00
CA TYR A 41 2.05 -21.37 -8.26
C TYR A 41 1.68 -22.07 -6.95
N GLY A 42 0.40 -22.07 -6.55
CA GLY A 42 -0.05 -22.64 -5.28
C GLY A 42 0.71 -22.05 -4.10
N THR A 43 1.24 -22.90 -3.21
CA THR A 43 2.01 -22.47 -2.03
C THR A 43 3.50 -22.25 -2.31
N ALA A 44 3.98 -22.43 -3.55
CA ALA A 44 5.40 -22.33 -3.88
C ALA A 44 5.98 -20.92 -3.63
N LEU A 45 5.14 -19.88 -3.65
CA LEU A 45 5.53 -18.49 -3.39
C LEU A 45 5.34 -18.06 -1.93
N ALA A 46 4.90 -18.95 -1.03
CA ALA A 46 4.68 -18.61 0.37
C ALA A 46 5.96 -18.10 1.06
N TRP A 47 7.12 -18.65 0.71
CA TRP A 47 8.40 -18.18 1.24
C TRP A 47 8.71 -16.73 0.80
N ALA A 48 8.35 -16.35 -0.42
CA ALA A 48 8.55 -15.01 -0.95
C ALA A 48 7.65 -13.99 -0.22
N LEU A 49 6.42 -14.38 0.12
CA LEU A 49 5.53 -13.57 0.97
C LEU A 49 6.11 -13.35 2.37
N VAL A 50 6.65 -14.40 3.00
CA VAL A 50 7.30 -14.28 4.31
C VAL A 50 8.52 -13.36 4.23
N PHE A 51 9.38 -13.57 3.23
CA PHE A 51 10.54 -12.71 2.99
C PHE A 51 10.14 -11.24 2.79
N SER A 52 9.14 -10.99 1.94
CA SER A 52 8.61 -9.64 1.69
C SER A 52 8.05 -9.02 2.97
N THR A 53 7.35 -9.79 3.80
CA THR A 53 6.78 -9.30 5.06
C THR A 53 7.88 -8.86 6.03
N ILE A 54 8.93 -9.66 6.18
CA ILE A 54 10.10 -9.30 7.00
C ILE A 54 10.77 -8.04 6.46
N GLY A 55 10.95 -7.95 5.13
CA GLY A 55 11.49 -6.75 4.49
C GLY A 55 10.66 -5.50 4.80
N CYS A 56 9.33 -5.59 4.68
CA CYS A 56 8.42 -4.52 5.04
C CYS A 56 8.54 -4.11 6.52
N PHE A 57 8.69 -5.07 7.44
CA PHE A 57 8.88 -4.76 8.85
C PHE A 57 10.15 -3.94 9.10
N VAL A 58 11.26 -4.31 8.47
CA VAL A 58 12.54 -3.56 8.60
C VAL A 58 12.40 -2.14 8.03
N LEU A 59 11.76 -2.00 6.87
CA LEU A 59 11.53 -0.69 6.25
C LEU A 59 10.61 0.20 7.10
N GLN A 60 9.54 -0.37 7.65
CA GLN A 60 8.59 0.35 8.51
C GLN A 60 9.25 0.77 9.83
N GLU A 61 10.11 -0.07 10.43
CA GLU A 61 10.89 0.30 11.62
C GLU A 61 11.83 1.48 11.32
N ALA A 62 12.52 1.46 10.18
CA ALA A 62 13.40 2.56 9.78
C ALA A 62 12.61 3.88 9.57
N ALA A 63 11.44 3.81 8.93
CA ALA A 63 10.56 4.98 8.75
C ALA A 63 10.00 5.50 10.08
N ALA A 64 9.62 4.60 11.00
CA ALA A 64 9.17 4.96 12.34
C ALA A 64 10.30 5.59 13.15
N ARG A 65 11.52 5.03 13.10
CA ARG A 65 12.70 5.57 13.77
C ARG A 65 13.06 6.97 13.26
N LEU A 66 13.00 7.18 11.95
CA LEU A 66 13.20 8.50 11.33
C LEU A 66 12.19 9.52 11.86
N SER A 67 10.93 9.12 11.96
CA SER A 67 9.84 10.00 12.43
C SER A 67 9.93 10.31 13.93
N ILE A 68 10.23 9.31 14.77
CA ILE A 68 10.25 9.43 16.23
C ILE A 68 11.54 10.10 16.71
N ILE A 69 12.69 9.66 16.22
CA ILE A 69 14.01 10.15 16.69
C ILE A 69 14.41 11.40 15.90
N GLY A 70 14.23 11.38 14.59
CA GLY A 70 14.62 12.49 13.73
C GLY A 70 13.67 13.68 13.81
N GLY A 71 12.44 13.49 14.31
CA GLY A 71 11.41 14.54 14.36
C GLY A 71 10.97 15.04 12.98
N LEU A 72 11.37 14.33 11.92
CA LEU A 72 11.09 14.67 10.53
C LEU A 72 10.13 13.64 9.96
N SER A 73 9.09 14.11 9.28
CA SER A 73 8.30 13.24 8.40
C SER A 73 9.17 12.74 7.23
N LEU A 74 8.79 11.60 6.65
CA LEU A 74 9.46 11.05 5.46
C LEU A 74 9.57 12.10 4.34
N GLY A 75 8.52 12.89 4.12
CA GLY A 75 8.50 13.97 3.12
C GLY A 75 9.51 15.09 3.42
N GLN A 76 9.65 15.49 4.69
CA GLN A 76 10.65 16.49 5.09
C GLN A 76 12.08 15.95 4.92
N ALA A 77 12.31 14.70 5.27
CA ALA A 77 13.60 14.04 5.06
C ALA A 77 13.93 13.88 3.56
N LEU A 78 12.92 13.59 2.73
CA LEU A 78 13.06 13.51 1.27
C LEU A 78 13.37 14.87 0.65
N ASN A 79 12.75 15.95 1.15
CA ASN A 79 12.99 17.32 0.67
C ASN A 79 14.40 17.82 1.03
N GLN A 80 15.00 17.29 2.09
CA GLN A 80 16.41 17.52 2.43
C GLN A 80 17.36 16.58 1.65
N GLY A 81 16.81 15.54 1.02
CA GLY A 81 17.54 14.56 0.25
C GLY A 81 17.89 15.03 -1.17
N ARG A 82 18.72 14.25 -1.86
CA ARG A 82 19.07 14.49 -3.27
C ARG A 82 17.84 14.27 -4.15
N PHE A 83 17.66 15.08 -5.20
CA PHE A 83 16.56 14.98 -6.18
C PHE A 83 16.31 13.55 -6.72
N GLY A 84 17.34 12.71 -6.78
CA GLY A 84 17.20 11.30 -7.21
C GLY A 84 16.31 10.45 -6.30
N VAL A 85 16.27 10.73 -5.00
CA VAL A 85 15.41 9.99 -4.06
C VAL A 85 13.94 10.39 -4.24
N VAL A 86 13.67 11.69 -4.41
CA VAL A 86 12.33 12.19 -4.70
C VAL A 86 11.81 11.60 -6.01
N GLY A 87 12.65 11.56 -7.05
CA GLY A 87 12.32 10.91 -8.31
C GLY A 87 11.94 9.44 -8.13
N ALA A 88 12.75 8.67 -7.39
CA ALA A 88 12.46 7.26 -7.13
C ALA A 88 11.12 7.05 -6.41
N VAL A 89 10.78 7.91 -5.44
CA VAL A 89 9.48 7.86 -4.75
C VAL A 89 8.34 8.16 -5.71
N VAL A 90 8.45 9.22 -6.51
CA VAL A 90 7.40 9.60 -7.48
C VAL A 90 7.17 8.48 -8.51
N PHE A 91 8.24 7.91 -9.07
CA PHE A 91 8.13 6.77 -9.98
C PHE A 91 7.52 5.54 -9.29
N GLY A 92 7.89 5.29 -8.03
CA GLY A 92 7.29 4.22 -7.23
C GLY A 92 5.79 4.40 -7.03
N CYS A 93 5.34 5.63 -6.71
CA CYS A 93 3.91 5.95 -6.59
C CYS A 93 3.17 5.78 -7.91
N ILE A 94 3.74 6.24 -9.03
CA ILE A 94 3.14 6.05 -10.36
C ILE A 94 3.00 4.56 -10.69
N ALA A 95 4.03 3.77 -10.40
CA ALA A 95 3.98 2.32 -10.63
C ALA A 95 2.95 1.62 -9.74
N TYR A 96 2.85 2.03 -8.46
CA TYR A 96 1.85 1.53 -7.52
C TYR A 96 0.43 1.82 -8.00
N GLU A 97 0.14 3.05 -8.38
CA GLU A 97 -1.18 3.44 -8.88
C GLU A 97 -1.51 2.76 -10.21
N ALA A 98 -0.53 2.63 -11.11
CA ALA A 98 -0.71 1.87 -12.35
C ALA A 98 -1.05 0.40 -12.06
N GLY A 99 -0.39 -0.23 -11.08
CA GLY A 99 -0.70 -1.59 -10.63
C GLY A 99 -2.11 -1.72 -10.08
N ASN A 100 -2.54 -0.78 -9.22
CA ASN A 100 -3.89 -0.75 -8.68
C ASN A 100 -4.95 -0.60 -9.79
N LEU A 101 -4.75 0.30 -10.74
CA LEU A 101 -5.66 0.50 -11.87
C LEU A 101 -5.76 -0.74 -12.76
N LEU A 102 -4.62 -1.37 -13.07
CA LEU A 102 -4.58 -2.57 -13.91
C LEU A 102 -5.24 -3.78 -13.22
N GLY A 103 -5.01 -4.00 -11.93
CA GLY A 103 -5.68 -5.08 -11.21
C GLY A 103 -7.16 -4.83 -10.99
N ALA A 104 -7.58 -3.58 -10.75
CA ALA A 104 -9.00 -3.21 -10.72
C ALA A 104 -9.69 -3.58 -12.05
N TYR A 105 -9.06 -3.24 -13.18
CA TYR A 105 -9.55 -3.61 -14.50
C TYR A 105 -9.62 -5.14 -14.67
N ALA A 106 -8.55 -5.86 -14.34
CA ALA A 106 -8.52 -7.31 -14.46
C ALA A 106 -9.58 -7.99 -13.58
N GLY A 107 -9.83 -7.49 -12.37
CA GLY A 107 -10.90 -7.96 -11.50
C GLY A 107 -12.30 -7.69 -12.06
N ILE A 108 -12.56 -6.47 -12.55
CA ILE A 108 -13.86 -6.12 -13.15
C ILE A 108 -14.12 -6.92 -14.42
N ALA A 109 -13.09 -7.14 -15.25
CA ALA A 109 -13.20 -7.91 -16.49
C ALA A 109 -13.62 -9.38 -16.27
N LEU A 110 -13.49 -9.92 -15.04
CA LEU A 110 -14.00 -11.25 -14.70
C LEU A 110 -15.51 -11.28 -14.44
N VAL A 111 -16.11 -10.14 -14.15
CA VAL A 111 -17.53 -10.03 -13.74
C VAL A 111 -18.37 -9.30 -14.80
N VAL A 112 -17.76 -8.36 -15.53
CA VAL A 112 -18.45 -7.46 -16.45
C VAL A 112 -17.78 -7.47 -17.82
N ASP A 113 -18.55 -7.75 -18.86
CA ASP A 113 -18.10 -7.72 -20.26
C ASP A 113 -18.36 -6.33 -20.87
N LEU A 114 -17.53 -5.36 -20.50
CA LEU A 114 -17.54 -4.00 -21.04
C LEU A 114 -16.26 -3.73 -21.83
N PRO A 115 -16.31 -2.86 -22.85
CA PRO A 115 -15.12 -2.50 -23.60
C PRO A 115 -14.09 -1.81 -22.70
N ARG A 116 -12.82 -2.21 -22.84
CA ARG A 116 -11.70 -1.80 -21.99
C ARG A 116 -11.62 -0.31 -21.68
N TRP A 117 -11.88 0.54 -22.68
CA TRP A 117 -11.82 1.99 -22.52
C TRP A 117 -12.90 2.55 -21.59
N VAL A 118 -14.09 1.95 -21.52
CA VAL A 118 -15.17 2.37 -20.61
C VAL A 118 -14.78 2.07 -19.16
N VAL A 119 -14.29 0.85 -18.91
CA VAL A 119 -13.89 0.42 -17.56
C VAL A 119 -12.73 1.27 -17.05
N LEU A 120 -11.73 1.54 -17.90
CA LEU A 120 -10.59 2.38 -17.54
C LEU A 120 -10.97 3.83 -17.30
N LEU A 121 -11.93 4.39 -18.06
CA LEU A 121 -12.43 5.74 -17.80
C LEU A 121 -13.18 5.83 -16.47
N VAL A 122 -14.06 4.88 -16.18
CA VAL A 122 -14.80 4.86 -14.91
C VAL A 122 -13.85 4.69 -13.72
N LEU A 123 -12.90 3.76 -13.80
CA LEU A 123 -11.90 3.56 -12.77
C LEU A 123 -10.97 4.77 -12.62
N GLY A 124 -10.57 5.40 -13.73
CA GLY A 124 -9.76 6.61 -13.71
C GLY A 124 -10.46 7.79 -13.05
N PHE A 125 -11.75 7.99 -13.33
CA PHE A 125 -12.55 9.01 -12.64
C PHE A 125 -12.75 8.69 -11.15
N ALA A 126 -13.04 7.44 -10.80
CA ALA A 126 -13.23 7.01 -9.42
C ALA A 126 -11.93 6.99 -8.59
N GLY A 127 -10.77 6.80 -9.23
CA GLY A 127 -9.46 6.82 -8.57
C GLY A 127 -8.85 8.22 -8.40
N VAL A 128 -9.40 9.23 -9.08
CA VAL A 128 -8.94 10.64 -9.00
C VAL A 128 -9.83 11.48 -8.05
N SER A 129 -11.01 10.98 -7.66
CA SER A 129 -11.96 11.59 -6.73
C SER A 129 -11.76 11.11 -5.29
#